data_AF-A0A3N5WQA9-F1
#
_entry.id   AF-A0A3N5WQA9-F1
#
_cell.length_a   1.000
_cell.length_b   1.000
_cell.length_c   1.000
_cell.angle_alpha   90.00
_cell.angle_beta   90.00
_cell.angle_gamma   90.00
#
_symmetry.space_group_name_H-M   'P 1'
#
loop_
_entity.id
_entity.type
_entity.pdbx_description
1 polymer ?
#
loop_
_entity_poly.entity_id
_entity_poly.type
_entity_poly.pdbx_seq_one_letter_code
_entity_poly.pdbx_strand_id
1 'polypeptide(L)' 'AQADAVMLYYKLLTPGLVRFLQERGVPVYAYTVDDPRAIRRLRAMGVHVIASNRPELLLQG' A
#
# COMPACT_ATOMS: atom_id res chain seq x y z
N ALA A 1 15.90 -13.57 -11.56
CA ALA A 1 14.58 -12.91 -11.58
C ALA A 1 14.74 -11.52 -10.95
N GLN A 2 14.23 -10.47 -11.59
CA GLN A 2 14.22 -9.11 -11.05
C GLN A 2 12.76 -8.72 -10.77
N ALA A 3 12.54 -7.94 -9.70
CA ALA A 3 11.23 -7.39 -9.36
C ALA A 3 11.34 -5.87 -9.29
N ASP A 4 10.35 -5.17 -9.85
CA ASP A 4 10.34 -3.70 -9.94
C ASP A 4 9.53 -3.04 -8.80
N ALA A 5 8.82 -3.83 -7.99
CA ALA A 5 8.01 -3.35 -6.87
C ALA A 5 7.90 -4.42 -5.77
N VAL A 6 7.48 -4.00 -4.58
CA VAL A 6 7.09 -4.92 -3.50
C VAL A 6 5.58 -4.86 -3.27
N MET A 7 4.97 -6.03 -3.13
CA MET A 7 3.57 -6.18 -2.78
C MET A 7 3.52 -6.86 -1.42
N LEU A 8 3.04 -6.15 -0.40
CA LEU A 8 3.13 -6.56 1.00
C LEU A 8 1.74 -6.65 1.63
N TYR A 9 1.58 -7.59 2.55
CA TYR A 9 0.37 -7.65 3.38
C TYR A 9 0.23 -6.34 4.18
N TYR A 10 -0.90 -5.66 4.07
CA TYR A 10 -1.05 -4.28 4.52
C TYR A 10 -0.82 -4.03 6.02
N LYS A 11 -0.93 -5.07 6.86
CA LYS A 11 -0.65 -4.98 8.29
C LYS A 11 0.85 -4.95 8.63
N LEU A 12 1.71 -5.35 7.70
CA LEU A 12 3.17 -5.22 7.82
C LEU A 12 3.66 -3.80 7.49
N LEU A 13 2.82 -2.99 6.82
CA LEU A 13 3.19 -1.65 6.41
C LEU A 13 3.15 -0.67 7.58
N THR A 14 4.34 -0.16 7.91
CA THR A 14 4.57 0.96 8.82
C THR A 14 5.07 2.18 8.03
N PRO A 15 4.92 3.41 8.55
CA PRO A 15 5.45 4.61 7.89
C PRO A 15 6.97 4.53 7.64
N GLY A 16 7.73 3.92 8.56
CA GLY A 16 9.18 3.74 8.42
C GLY A 16 9.56 2.80 7.28
N LEU A 17 8.85 1.68 7.15
CA LEU A 17 9.08 0.73 6.07
C LEU A 17 8.75 1.34 4.70
N VAL A 18 7.62 2.04 4.59
CA VAL A 18 7.21 2.68 3.33
C VAL A 18 8.23 3.72 2.89
N ARG A 19 8.66 4.59 3.81
CA ARG A 19 9.72 5.59 3.54
C ARG A 19 11.04 4.93 3.11
N PHE A 20 11.49 3.91 3.83
CA PHE A 20 12.74 3.20 3.53
C PHE A 20 12.77 2.65 2.10
N LEU A 21 11.64 2.10 1.63
CA LEU A 21 11.48 1.56 0.27
C LEU A 21 11.40 2.67 -0.78
N GLN A 22 10.65 3.73 -0.50
CA GLN A 22 10.52 4.88 -1.39
C GLN A 22 11.85 5.63 -1.60
N GLU A 23 12.65 5.80 -0.54
CA GLU A 23 14.00 6.40 -0.63
C GLU A 23 14.95 5.59 -1.54
N ARG A 24 14.63 4.32 -1.80
CA ARG A 24 15.37 3.43 -2.71
C ARG A 24 14.74 3.31 -4.09
N GLY A 25 13.71 4.12 -4.37
CA GLY A 25 12.98 4.09 -5.63
C GLY A 25 12.13 2.83 -5.82
N VAL A 26 11.79 2.10 -4.74
CA VAL A 26 10.98 0.87 -4.81
C VAL A 26 9.51 1.21 -4.53
N PRO A 27 8.60 1.05 -5.52
CA PRO A 27 7.17 1.21 -5.31
C PRO A 27 6.62 0.19 -4.31
N VAL A 28 5.73 0.65 -3.44
CA VAL A 28 5.11 -0.15 -2.39
C VAL A 28 3.64 -0.36 -2.70
N TYR A 29 3.23 -1.62 -2.88
CA TYR A 29 1.86 -2.06 -3.09
C TYR A 29 1.35 -2.82 -1.85
N ALA A 30 0.05 -2.72 -1.58
CA ALA A 30 -0.59 -3.38 -0.45
C ALA A 30 -1.68 -4.35 -0.90
N TYR A 31 -1.76 -5.51 -0.26
CA TYR A 31 -2.85 -6.48 -0.45
C TYR A 31 -3.30 -7.10 0.88
N THR A 32 -4.47 -7.74 0.96
CA THR A 32 -5.72 -7.29 0.31
C THR A 32 -6.47 -6.46 1.35
N VAL A 33 -6.96 -5.29 0.96
CA VAL A 33 -7.42 -4.27 1.91
C VAL A 33 -8.90 -3.97 1.66
N ASP A 34 -9.74 -4.46 2.56
CA ASP A 34 -11.20 -4.31 2.49
C ASP A 34 -11.75 -3.44 3.64
N ASP A 35 -10.86 -2.72 4.34
CA ASP A 35 -11.21 -1.79 5.43
C ASP A 35 -10.95 -0.33 4.98
N PRO A 36 -11.97 0.54 4.95
CA PRO A 36 -11.82 1.94 4.55
C PRO A 36 -10.88 2.74 5.48
N ARG A 37 -10.78 2.38 6.77
CA ARG A 37 -9.82 3.03 7.69
C ARG A 37 -8.39 2.67 7.30
N ALA A 38 -8.15 1.40 6.98
CA ALA A 38 -6.86 0.94 6.48
C ALA A 38 -6.50 1.61 5.14
N ILE A 39 -7.44 1.70 4.19
CA ILE A 39 -7.24 2.39 2.89
C ILE A 39 -6.77 3.84 3.11
N ARG A 40 -7.45 4.61 3.96
CA ARG A 40 -7.03 5.98 4.29
C ARG A 40 -5.64 6.04 4.91
N ARG A 41 -5.33 5.15 5.85
CA ARG A 41 -3.99 5.06 6.46
C ARG A 41 -2.90 4.77 5.42
N LEU A 42 -3.14 3.82 4.51
CA LEU A 42 -2.19 3.44 3.47
C LEU A 42 -1.97 4.57 2.46
N ARG A 43 -3.03 5.28 2.05
CA ARG A 43 -2.95 6.48 1.21
C ARG A 43 -2.08 7.57 1.88
N ALA A 44 -2.32 7.83 3.17
CA ALA A 44 -1.53 8.81 3.92
C ALA A 44 -0.05 8.42 4.07
N MET A 45 0.29 7.13 4.01
CA MET A 45 1.68 6.66 4.02
C MET A 45 2.35 6.72 2.63
N GLY A 46 1.62 7.02 1.55
CA GLY A 46 2.17 7.03 0.19
C GLY A 46 2.28 5.64 -0.46
N VAL A 47 1.44 4.68 -0.05
CA VAL A 47 1.32 3.40 -0.77
C VAL A 47 0.78 3.66 -2.17
N HIS A 48 1.42 3.07 -3.19
CA HIS A 48 1.16 3.38 -4.59
C HIS A 48 -0.06 2.64 -5.14
N VAL A 49 -0.24 1.38 -4.75
CA VAL A 49 -1.35 0.53 -5.19
C VAL A 49 -1.94 -0.19 -3.99
N ILE A 50 -3.27 -0.22 -3.92
CA ILE A 50 -4.01 -0.97 -2.93
C ILE A 50 -4.89 -1.97 -3.68
N ALA A 51 -4.61 -3.25 -3.51
CA ALA A 51 -5.48 -4.33 -3.97
C ALA A 51 -6.62 -4.53 -2.96
N SER A 52 -7.86 -4.57 -3.44
CA SER A 52 -9.06 -4.74 -2.63
C SER A 52 -10.03 -5.70 -3.33
N ASN A 53 -10.73 -6.51 -2.55
CA ASN A 53 -11.90 -7.26 -3.03
C ASN A 53 -13.13 -6.36 -3.15
N ARG A 54 -13.05 -5.14 -2.61
CA ARG A 54 -14.11 -4.14 -2.53
C ARG A 54 -13.66 -2.85 -3.23
N PRO A 55 -13.56 -2.83 -4.57
CA PRO A 55 -13.03 -1.70 -5.32
C PRO A 55 -13.81 -0.40 -5.08
N GLU A 56 -15.09 -0.49 -4.70
CA GLU A 56 -15.91 0.67 -4.35
C GLU A 56 -15.35 1.48 -3.18
N LEU A 57 -14.62 0.85 -2.25
CA LEU A 57 -13.98 1.53 -1.13
C LEU A 57 -12.78 2.39 -1.56
N LEU A 58 -12.19 2.11 -2.73
CA LEU A 58 -11.06 2.85 -3.26
C LEU A 58 -11.47 4.17 -3.93
N LEU A 59 -12.74 4.30 -4.32
CA LEU A 59 -13.28 5.51 -4.95
C LEU A 59 -13.62 6.61 -3.93
N GLN A 60 -13.56 6.28 -2.63
CA GLN A 60 -13.88 7.18 -1.54
C GLN A 60 -12.60 7.83 -1.01
N GLY A 61 -12.57 9.17 -0.99
CA GLY A 61 -11.48 9.99 -0.46
C GLY A 61 -11.66 10.32 1.01
#